data_AF-A0A850TH02-F1
#
_entry.id   AF-A0A850TH02-F1
#
_cell.length_a   1.000
_cell.length_b   1.000
_cell.length_c   1.000
_cell.angle_alpha   90.00
_cell.angle_beta   90.00
_cell.angle_gamma   90.00
#
_symmetry.space_group_name_H-M   'P 1'
#
loop_
_entity.id
_entity.type
_entity.pdbx_description
1 polymer ?
#
loop_
_entity_poly.entity_id
_entity_poly.type
_entity_poly.pdbx_seq_one_letter_code
_entity_poly.pdbx_strand_id
1 'polypeptide(L)'
;FDSIMMLSVLKHTKTPLKFWFLKNYLSPTFKEFIPYMAEKYNFQYELVQYKWPRWLHQQTEKQRIIWGYKILFLDVLFPLAVDKILFVDADQIVRTDLKELRDFNLDGAPYGYTPFCDSRREMDGYRFWKSGYWASHLAGRKYHISALYVVDLKKFRKIAAGDRLRGQYQGLSQDPNSLSNLDQDLPNNMIHQVPIKSLPQEWLWCETWCDDSSKKRAKTIDLCNNPMTKEPKLQAAMRIVPEWQDYDQEIKLLHSLFQKEK
;
A
#
# COMPACT_ATOMS: atom_id res chain seq x y z
N PHE A 1 12.67 -3.18 5.92
CA PHE A 1 11.22 -3.26 5.72
C PHE A 1 10.91 -3.78 4.32
N ASP A 2 11.25 -3.09 3.21
CA ASP A 2 10.97 -3.58 1.84
C ASP A 2 11.37 -5.04 1.59
N SER A 3 12.63 -5.41 1.86
CA SER A 3 13.11 -6.78 1.66
C SER A 3 12.36 -7.82 2.51
N ILE A 4 11.92 -7.43 3.71
CA ILE A 4 11.14 -8.29 4.61
C ILE A 4 9.72 -8.46 4.08
N MET A 5 9.09 -7.38 3.62
CA MET A 5 7.77 -7.44 2.97
C MET A 5 7.84 -8.39 1.76
N MET A 6 8.82 -8.20 0.87
CA MET A 6 9.03 -9.07 -0.29
C MET A 6 9.24 -10.53 0.10
N LEU A 7 10.10 -10.78 1.10
CA LEU A 7 10.36 -12.14 1.59
C LEU A 7 9.10 -12.78 2.17
N SER A 8 8.30 -12.03 2.92
CA SER A 8 7.03 -12.54 3.47
C SER A 8 6.07 -12.98 2.37
N VAL A 9 5.98 -12.25 1.24
CA VAL A 9 5.19 -12.67 0.08
C VAL A 9 5.76 -13.92 -0.56
N LEU A 10 7.08 -13.95 -0.80
CA LEU A 10 7.78 -15.07 -1.44
C LEU A 10 7.60 -16.38 -0.66
N LYS A 11 7.57 -16.33 0.67
CA LYS A 11 7.39 -17.51 1.54
C LYS A 11 5.97 -18.07 1.51
N HIS A 12 4.97 -17.26 1.14
CA HIS A 12 3.55 -17.63 1.18
C HIS A 12 2.89 -17.80 -0.19
N THR A 13 3.65 -17.74 -1.28
CA THR A 13 3.11 -17.97 -2.63
C THR A 13 3.97 -18.94 -3.42
N LYS A 14 3.32 -19.72 -4.27
CA LYS A 14 3.97 -20.53 -5.31
C LYS A 14 3.81 -19.91 -6.70
N THR A 15 3.10 -18.79 -6.78
CA THR A 15 2.84 -18.09 -8.03
C THR A 15 4.08 -17.29 -8.43
N PRO A 16 4.52 -17.32 -9.70
CA PRO A 16 5.59 -16.45 -10.15
C PRO A 16 5.30 -14.97 -9.84
N LEU A 17 6.24 -14.30 -9.19
CA LEU A 17 6.11 -12.92 -8.78
C LEU A 17 6.90 -11.98 -9.67
N LYS A 18 6.31 -10.80 -9.93
CA LYS A 18 7.01 -9.64 -10.47
C LYS A 18 6.79 -8.42 -9.57
N PHE A 19 7.86 -7.90 -8.98
CA PHE A 19 7.83 -6.70 -8.15
C PHE A 19 8.10 -5.44 -8.98
N TRP A 20 7.40 -4.35 -8.67
CA TRP A 20 7.55 -3.08 -9.38
C TRP A 20 7.91 -1.98 -8.38
N PHE A 21 8.92 -1.19 -8.70
CA PHE A 21 9.41 -0.14 -7.79
C PHE A 21 9.54 1.21 -8.49
N LEU A 22 9.28 2.29 -7.75
CA LEU A 22 9.55 3.63 -8.22
C LEU A 22 11.06 3.90 -8.20
N LYS A 23 11.67 3.94 -9.39
CA LYS A 23 13.13 4.05 -9.57
C LYS A 23 13.77 5.18 -8.77
N ASN A 24 13.11 6.33 -8.68
CA ASN A 24 13.70 7.55 -8.08
C ASN A 24 13.65 7.59 -6.55
N TYR A 25 12.92 6.66 -5.91
CA TYR A 25 12.73 6.65 -4.46
C TYR A 25 13.44 5.50 -3.74
N LEU A 26 14.09 4.60 -4.49
CA LEU A 26 14.94 3.55 -3.93
C LEU A 26 16.35 4.08 -3.61
N SER A 27 16.93 3.59 -2.51
CA SER A 27 18.32 3.84 -2.16
C SER A 27 19.28 3.18 -3.16
N PRO A 28 20.49 3.74 -3.39
CA PRO A 28 21.51 3.09 -4.23
C PRO A 28 21.83 1.67 -3.75
N THR A 29 21.99 1.48 -2.44
CA THR A 29 22.25 0.16 -1.84
C THR A 29 21.18 -0.87 -2.18
N PHE A 30 19.90 -0.50 -2.12
CA PHE A 30 18.81 -1.42 -2.46
C PHE A 30 18.76 -1.72 -3.96
N LYS A 31 19.06 -0.73 -4.81
CA LYS A 31 19.15 -0.94 -6.28
C LYS A 31 20.25 -1.92 -6.67
N GLU A 32 21.36 -1.92 -5.95
CA GLU A 32 22.45 -2.88 -6.15
C GLU A 32 22.12 -4.27 -5.59
N PHE A 33 21.34 -4.33 -4.50
CA PHE A 33 20.99 -5.58 -3.82
C PHE A 33 19.83 -6.34 -4.47
N ILE A 34 18.82 -5.65 -5.02
CA ILE A 34 17.63 -6.31 -5.57
C ILE A 34 17.89 -7.33 -6.70
N PRO A 35 18.86 -7.14 -7.64
CA PRO A 35 19.14 -8.16 -8.65
C PRO A 35 19.64 -9.47 -8.00
N TYR A 36 20.49 -9.36 -6.97
CA TYR A 36 20.98 -10.50 -6.22
C TYR A 36 19.85 -11.24 -5.49
N MET A 37 18.96 -10.47 -4.84
CA MET A 37 17.78 -11.02 -4.17
C MET A 37 16.84 -11.70 -5.17
N ALA A 38 16.66 -11.14 -6.37
CA ALA A 38 15.82 -11.68 -7.43
C ALA A 38 16.32 -13.03 -7.95
N GLU A 39 17.64 -13.19 -8.10
CA GLU A 39 18.26 -14.46 -8.49
C GLU A 39 18.07 -15.53 -7.41
N LYS A 40 18.36 -15.21 -6.14
CA LYS A 40 18.32 -16.17 -5.04
C LYS A 40 16.90 -16.63 -4.69
N TYR A 41 15.90 -15.76 -4.85
CA TYR A 41 14.49 -16.10 -4.59
C TYR A 41 13.66 -16.32 -5.85
N ASN A 42 14.28 -16.30 -7.03
CA ASN A 42 13.64 -16.57 -8.32
C ASN A 42 12.37 -15.72 -8.58
N PHE A 43 12.49 -14.40 -8.46
CA PHE A 43 11.42 -13.46 -8.83
C PHE A 43 11.88 -12.48 -9.91
N GLN A 44 10.91 -11.89 -10.62
CA GLN A 44 11.18 -10.80 -11.56
C GLN A 44 10.99 -9.44 -10.88
N TYR A 45 11.69 -8.42 -11.35
CA TYR A 45 11.43 -7.05 -10.92
C TYR A 45 11.59 -6.06 -12.07
N GLU A 46 10.96 -4.90 -11.94
CA GLU A 46 11.12 -3.80 -12.88
C GLU A 46 11.08 -2.45 -12.15
N LEU A 47 11.95 -1.53 -12.58
CA LEU A 47 12.00 -0.17 -12.06
C LEU A 47 11.20 0.76 -12.97
N VAL A 48 10.06 1.24 -12.47
CA VAL A 48 9.19 2.17 -13.19
C VAL A 48 9.45 3.61 -12.78
N GLN A 49 9.22 4.52 -13.71
CA GLN A 49 9.29 5.95 -13.47
C GLN A 49 8.34 6.67 -14.41
N TYR A 50 7.73 7.73 -13.90
CA TYR A 50 6.96 8.67 -14.68
C TYR A 50 7.34 10.07 -14.22
N LYS A 51 7.40 11.04 -15.13
CA LYS A 51 7.74 12.41 -14.75
C LYS A 51 6.46 13.14 -14.37
N TRP A 52 6.43 13.75 -13.18
CA TRP A 52 5.31 14.59 -12.76
C TRP A 52 5.02 15.68 -13.82
N PRO A 53 3.81 15.72 -14.40
CA PRO A 53 3.50 16.66 -15.48
C PRO A 53 3.56 18.13 -15.01
N ARG A 54 4.04 19.03 -15.88
CA ARG A 54 4.18 20.46 -15.55
C ARG A 54 2.87 21.16 -15.21
N TRP A 55 1.75 20.70 -15.78
CA TRP A 55 0.43 21.27 -15.57
C TRP A 55 -0.24 20.80 -14.27
N LEU A 56 0.22 19.68 -13.70
CA LEU A 56 -0.33 19.11 -12.48
C LEU A 56 0.37 19.74 -11.27
N HIS A 57 -0.39 20.22 -10.29
CA HIS A 57 0.14 20.89 -9.11
C HIS A 57 1.21 20.05 -8.42
N GLN A 58 2.39 20.63 -8.20
CA GLN A 58 3.54 19.89 -7.69
C GLN A 58 3.52 19.81 -6.16
N GLN A 59 4.14 18.77 -5.63
CA GLN A 59 4.42 18.63 -4.20
C GLN A 59 5.92 18.86 -3.99
N THR A 60 6.27 19.55 -2.92
CA THR A 60 7.66 19.83 -2.54
C THR A 60 8.18 18.80 -1.53
N GLU A 61 7.33 18.34 -0.63
CA GLU A 61 7.68 17.33 0.36
C GLU A 61 7.80 15.94 -0.26
N LYS A 62 8.95 15.28 -0.04
CA LYS A 62 9.24 13.95 -0.58
C LYS A 62 8.14 12.94 -0.29
N GLN A 63 7.59 12.96 0.94
CA GLN A 63 6.52 12.07 1.36
C GLN A 63 5.25 12.26 0.53
N ARG A 64 4.79 13.51 0.37
CA ARG A 64 3.60 13.83 -0.44
C ARG A 64 3.79 13.49 -1.91
N ILE A 65 5.01 13.64 -2.45
CA ILE A 65 5.32 13.20 -3.81
C ILE A 65 5.16 11.67 -3.93
N ILE A 66 5.71 10.89 -2.99
CA ILE A 66 5.57 9.41 -2.98
C ILE A 66 4.09 9.01 -2.92
N TRP A 67 3.30 9.65 -2.05
CA TRP A 67 1.85 9.44 -1.99
C TRP A 67 1.15 9.75 -3.32
N GLY A 68 1.56 10.81 -4.01
CA GLY A 68 1.07 11.12 -5.35
C GLY A 68 1.36 9.98 -6.34
N TYR A 69 2.58 9.43 -6.35
CA TYR A 69 2.90 8.29 -7.23
C TYR A 69 2.14 7.01 -6.92
N LYS A 70 1.70 6.80 -5.66
CA LYS A 70 0.86 5.66 -5.29
C LYS A 70 -0.52 5.70 -5.97
N ILE A 71 -1.06 6.88 -6.30
CA ILE A 71 -2.46 6.98 -6.77
C ILE A 71 -2.64 7.70 -8.10
N LEU A 72 -1.88 8.76 -8.39
CA LEU A 72 -2.16 9.67 -9.50
C LEU A 72 -1.74 9.14 -10.87
N PHE A 73 -0.84 8.16 -10.95
CA PHE A 73 -0.22 7.74 -12.21
C PHE A 73 -0.38 6.25 -12.50
N LEU A 74 -1.28 5.56 -11.81
CA LEU A 74 -1.48 4.11 -11.94
C LEU A 74 -1.78 3.66 -13.39
N ASP A 75 -2.46 4.48 -14.16
CA ASP A 75 -2.80 4.23 -15.57
C ASP A 75 -1.59 4.28 -16.53
N VAL A 76 -0.60 5.12 -16.22
CA VAL A 76 0.54 5.43 -17.11
C VAL A 76 1.89 4.92 -16.60
N LEU A 77 1.99 4.55 -15.33
CA LEU A 77 3.24 4.11 -14.71
C LEU A 77 3.64 2.69 -15.15
N PHE A 78 2.66 1.85 -15.47
CA PHE A 78 2.87 0.45 -15.85
C PHE A 78 2.62 0.23 -17.35
N PRO A 79 3.33 -0.71 -18.00
CA PRO A 79 3.06 -1.09 -19.38
C PRO A 79 1.60 -1.50 -19.62
N LEU A 80 1.11 -1.32 -20.84
CA LEU A 80 -0.27 -1.66 -21.21
C LEU A 80 -0.59 -3.16 -21.06
N ALA A 81 0.43 -4.02 -21.18
CA ALA A 81 0.30 -5.47 -20.98
C ALA A 81 0.06 -5.88 -19.51
N VAL A 82 0.22 -4.96 -18.54
CA VAL A 82 -0.08 -5.24 -17.14
C VAL A 82 -1.57 -5.00 -16.90
N ASP A 83 -2.26 -6.09 -16.55
CA ASP A 83 -3.71 -6.12 -16.36
C ASP A 83 -4.15 -5.68 -14.96
N LYS A 84 -3.40 -6.07 -13.94
CA LYS A 84 -3.72 -5.83 -12.53
C LYS A 84 -2.43 -5.69 -11.73
N ILE A 85 -2.45 -4.81 -10.74
CA ILE A 85 -1.36 -4.66 -9.77
C ILE A 85 -1.91 -4.72 -8.34
N LEU A 86 -1.05 -5.07 -7.40
CA LEU A 86 -1.30 -4.98 -5.97
C LEU A 86 -0.27 -4.03 -5.40
N PHE A 87 -0.71 -3.07 -4.60
CA PHE A 87 0.16 -2.26 -3.78
C PHE A 87 0.17 -2.85 -2.37
N VAL A 88 1.37 -3.04 -1.83
CA VAL A 88 1.63 -3.50 -0.46
C VAL A 88 2.63 -2.52 0.14
N ASP A 89 2.29 -1.92 1.28
CA ASP A 89 3.22 -1.00 1.96
C ASP A 89 4.47 -1.73 2.47
N ALA A 90 5.59 -1.02 2.52
CA ALA A 90 6.92 -1.61 2.74
C ALA A 90 7.08 -2.25 4.14
N ASP A 91 6.28 -1.80 5.10
CA ASP A 91 6.26 -2.28 6.48
C ASP A 91 5.19 -3.35 6.74
N GLN A 92 4.47 -3.80 5.71
CA GLN A 92 3.53 -4.91 5.86
C GLN A 92 4.23 -6.27 5.92
N ILE A 93 3.59 -7.18 6.65
CA ILE A 93 3.90 -8.61 6.64
C ILE A 93 2.73 -9.38 6.06
N VAL A 94 3.02 -10.21 5.06
CA VAL A 94 2.02 -11.02 4.35
C VAL A 94 2.10 -12.47 4.80
N ARG A 95 0.96 -13.05 5.19
CA ARG A 95 0.80 -14.41 5.72
C ARG A 95 -0.02 -15.34 4.82
N THR A 96 -0.40 -14.87 3.63
CA THR A 96 -1.28 -15.58 2.70
C THR A 96 -0.77 -15.48 1.27
N ASP A 97 -1.27 -16.33 0.37
CA ASP A 97 -1.00 -16.18 -1.05
C ASP A 97 -1.74 -14.95 -1.61
N LEU A 98 -0.98 -13.90 -2.01
CA LEU A 98 -1.55 -12.69 -2.62
C LEU A 98 -2.26 -12.95 -3.96
N LYS A 99 -2.08 -14.13 -4.56
CA LYS A 99 -2.90 -14.58 -5.69
C LYS A 99 -4.40 -14.50 -5.39
N GLU A 100 -4.80 -14.78 -4.15
CA GLU A 100 -6.20 -14.65 -3.74
C GLU A 100 -6.72 -13.22 -3.89
N LEU A 101 -5.93 -12.20 -3.54
CA LEU A 101 -6.31 -10.80 -3.71
C LEU A 101 -6.25 -10.36 -5.17
N ARG A 102 -5.27 -10.86 -5.92
CA ARG A 102 -5.18 -10.64 -7.38
C ARG A 102 -6.43 -11.17 -8.08
N ASP A 103 -6.93 -12.32 -7.69
CA ASP A 103 -8.09 -12.95 -8.33
C ASP A 103 -9.43 -12.52 -7.72
N PHE A 104 -9.39 -11.71 -6.67
CA PHE A 104 -10.59 -11.17 -6.02
C PHE A 104 -11.46 -10.39 -7.01
N ASN A 105 -12.76 -10.69 -7.00
CA ASN A 105 -13.73 -10.02 -7.84
C ASN A 105 -14.02 -8.60 -7.30
N LEU A 106 -13.73 -7.60 -8.12
CA LEU A 106 -13.94 -6.18 -7.78
C LEU A 106 -15.36 -5.67 -8.10
N ASP A 107 -16.26 -6.53 -8.58
CA ASP A 107 -17.63 -6.19 -8.97
C ASP A 107 -17.69 -4.97 -9.92
N GLY A 108 -16.75 -4.93 -10.86
CA GLY A 108 -16.62 -3.82 -11.82
C GLY A 108 -16.00 -2.54 -11.26
N ALA A 109 -15.58 -2.49 -10.00
CA ALA A 109 -14.77 -1.39 -9.48
C ALA A 109 -13.35 -1.42 -10.07
N PRO A 110 -12.74 -0.26 -10.39
CA PRO A 110 -11.37 -0.20 -10.90
C PRO A 110 -10.30 -0.57 -9.86
N TYR A 111 -10.63 -0.48 -8.57
CA TYR A 111 -9.73 -0.87 -7.49
C TYR A 111 -10.50 -1.32 -6.24
N GLY A 112 -9.81 -2.07 -5.38
CA GLY A 112 -10.33 -2.52 -4.09
C GLY A 112 -9.36 -2.20 -2.96
N TYR A 113 -9.91 -1.73 -1.85
CA TYR A 113 -9.16 -1.30 -0.65
C TYR A 113 -9.76 -1.94 0.60
N THR A 114 -8.94 -2.14 1.63
CA THR A 114 -9.44 -2.59 2.93
C THR A 114 -9.93 -1.39 3.76
N PRO A 115 -11.15 -1.45 4.34
CA PRO A 115 -11.64 -0.40 5.22
C PRO A 115 -10.86 -0.34 6.55
N PHE A 116 -10.96 0.79 7.24
CA PHE A 116 -10.53 0.88 8.64
C PHE A 116 -11.22 -0.14 9.52
N CYS A 117 -10.44 -0.70 10.44
CA CYS A 117 -10.92 -1.61 11.46
C CYS A 117 -11.72 -0.85 12.52
N ASP A 118 -12.87 -1.38 12.88
CA ASP A 118 -13.79 -0.74 13.83
C ASP A 118 -13.88 -1.48 15.18
N SER A 119 -13.08 -2.54 15.38
CA SER A 119 -13.25 -3.45 16.51
C SER A 119 -12.61 -2.97 17.81
N ARG A 120 -11.49 -2.24 17.79
CA ARG A 120 -10.87 -1.69 19.02
C ARG A 120 -11.57 -0.41 19.48
N ARG A 121 -12.42 -0.51 20.52
CA ARG A 121 -13.32 0.56 20.99
C ARG A 121 -12.60 1.70 21.71
N GLU A 122 -11.46 1.40 22.33
CA GLU A 122 -10.60 2.38 22.98
C GLU A 122 -10.11 3.46 22.00
N MET A 123 -10.10 3.15 20.70
CA MET A 123 -9.71 4.08 19.65
C MET A 123 -10.86 4.90 19.06
N ASP A 124 -12.10 4.78 19.56
CA ASP A 124 -13.27 5.45 19.00
C ASP A 124 -13.08 6.97 18.90
N GLY A 125 -12.41 7.59 19.88
CA GLY A 125 -12.10 9.02 19.87
C GLY A 125 -11.15 9.50 18.76
N TYR A 126 -10.38 8.59 18.16
CA TYR A 126 -9.44 8.90 17.06
C TYR A 126 -10.04 8.64 15.66
N ARG A 127 -11.27 8.15 15.57
CA ARG A 127 -11.94 7.82 14.30
C ARG A 127 -12.52 9.06 13.64
N PHE A 128 -11.66 9.94 13.17
CA PHE A 128 -12.02 11.21 12.54
C PHE A 128 -12.98 11.03 11.35
N TRP A 129 -12.93 9.88 10.66
CA TRP A 129 -13.81 9.58 9.52
C TRP A 129 -15.28 9.33 9.91
N LYS A 130 -15.58 9.18 11.21
CA LYS A 130 -16.95 8.97 11.73
C LYS A 130 -17.66 10.25 12.13
N SER A 131 -17.04 11.42 11.97
CA SER A 131 -17.64 12.71 12.28
C SER A 131 -17.38 13.77 11.21
N GLY A 132 -18.05 14.91 11.33
CA GLY A 132 -17.82 16.10 10.52
C GLY A 132 -17.90 15.88 9.01
N TYR A 133 -16.91 16.40 8.30
CA TYR A 133 -16.83 16.35 6.84
C TYR A 133 -16.87 14.91 6.30
N TRP A 134 -16.03 14.02 6.83
CA TRP A 134 -15.90 12.66 6.30
C TRP A 134 -17.18 11.84 6.50
N ALA A 135 -17.83 11.91 7.67
CA ALA A 135 -19.10 11.21 7.87
C ALA A 135 -20.18 11.65 6.89
N SER A 136 -20.29 12.98 6.68
CA SER A 136 -21.25 13.57 5.76
C SER A 136 -20.95 13.18 4.31
N HIS A 137 -19.68 13.29 3.90
CA HIS A 137 -19.23 12.99 2.54
C HIS A 137 -19.35 11.51 2.19
N LEU A 138 -19.00 10.62 3.12
CA LEU A 138 -19.04 9.16 2.87
C LEU A 138 -20.47 8.62 2.77
N ALA A 139 -21.46 9.30 3.36
CA ALA A 139 -22.88 8.93 3.28
C ALA A 139 -23.14 7.43 3.57
N GLY A 140 -22.58 6.93 4.67
CA GLY A 140 -22.69 5.53 5.09
C GLY A 140 -21.69 4.57 4.45
N ARG A 141 -20.85 5.03 3.51
CA ARG A 141 -19.74 4.23 2.96
C ARG A 141 -18.57 4.17 3.95
N LYS A 142 -17.75 3.13 3.82
CA LYS A 142 -16.56 2.95 4.66
C LYS A 142 -15.43 3.87 4.22
N TYR A 143 -14.61 4.29 5.18
CA TYR A 143 -13.34 4.96 4.93
C TYR A 143 -12.23 3.90 4.81
N HIS A 144 -11.42 3.98 3.75
CA HIS A 144 -10.48 2.94 3.33
C HIS A 144 -9.02 3.33 3.55
N ILE A 145 -8.15 2.33 3.77
CA ILE A 145 -6.72 2.50 4.08
C ILE A 145 -5.86 2.26 2.83
N SER A 146 -4.86 3.13 2.59
CA SER A 146 -3.96 3.08 1.42
C SER A 146 -2.71 2.19 1.56
N ALA A 147 -2.70 1.30 2.57
CA ALA A 147 -1.58 0.41 2.88
C ALA A 147 -1.60 -0.87 2.01
N LEU A 148 -2.80 -1.39 1.72
CA LEU A 148 -3.00 -2.53 0.83
C LEU A 148 -4.17 -2.26 -0.11
N TYR A 149 -3.94 -2.34 -1.41
CA TYR A 149 -5.02 -2.26 -2.40
C TYR A 149 -4.67 -2.97 -3.70
N VAL A 150 -5.71 -3.34 -4.44
CA VAL A 150 -5.63 -3.99 -5.76
C VAL A 150 -6.22 -3.07 -6.80
N VAL A 151 -5.58 -2.97 -7.98
CA VAL A 151 -6.03 -2.13 -9.08
C VAL A 151 -6.18 -2.96 -10.34
N ASP A 152 -7.39 -3.07 -10.86
CA ASP A 152 -7.65 -3.59 -12.20
C ASP A 152 -7.31 -2.48 -13.20
N LEU A 153 -6.10 -2.54 -13.76
CA LEU A 153 -5.58 -1.52 -14.67
C LEU A 153 -6.36 -1.46 -15.98
N LYS A 154 -6.91 -2.59 -16.45
CA LYS A 154 -7.78 -2.61 -17.63
C LYS A 154 -9.03 -1.77 -17.38
N LYS A 155 -9.72 -2.00 -16.26
CA LYS A 155 -10.91 -1.23 -15.89
C LYS A 155 -10.57 0.22 -15.55
N PHE A 156 -9.50 0.44 -14.79
CA PHE A 156 -9.03 1.77 -14.37
C PHE A 156 -8.75 2.67 -15.58
N ARG A 157 -8.02 2.15 -16.58
CA ARG A 157 -7.78 2.86 -17.85
C ARG A 157 -9.07 3.04 -18.66
N LYS A 158 -9.90 1.99 -18.80
CA LYS A 158 -11.15 2.02 -19.57
C LYS A 158 -12.12 3.12 -19.12
N ILE A 159 -12.17 3.43 -17.83
CA ILE A 159 -13.06 4.47 -17.29
C ILE A 159 -12.38 5.83 -17.09
N ALA A 160 -11.12 5.97 -17.53
CA ALA A 160 -10.28 7.14 -17.30
C ALA A 160 -10.20 7.55 -15.81
N ALA A 161 -10.06 6.57 -14.91
CA ALA A 161 -10.02 6.83 -13.47
C ALA A 161 -8.83 7.71 -13.08
N GLY A 162 -7.67 7.54 -13.73
CA GLY A 162 -6.47 8.35 -13.51
C GLY A 162 -6.71 9.83 -13.79
N ASP A 163 -7.35 10.17 -14.90
CA ASP A 163 -7.67 11.57 -15.24
C ASP A 163 -8.64 12.20 -14.23
N ARG A 164 -9.66 11.46 -13.79
CA ARG A 164 -10.59 11.93 -12.76
C ARG A 164 -9.88 12.21 -11.44
N LEU A 165 -9.01 11.28 -11.00
CA LEU A 165 -8.22 11.44 -9.78
C LEU A 165 -7.29 12.66 -9.87
N ARG A 166 -6.59 12.83 -11.00
CA ARG A 166 -5.72 13.99 -11.24
C ARG A 166 -6.50 15.31 -11.28
N GLY A 167 -7.69 15.32 -11.91
CA GLY A 167 -8.57 16.49 -11.94
C GLY A 167 -9.05 16.90 -10.55
N GLN A 168 -9.51 15.95 -9.74
CA GLN A 168 -9.91 16.23 -8.36
C GLN A 168 -8.73 16.68 -7.50
N TYR A 169 -7.58 16.00 -7.64
CA TYR A 169 -6.35 16.40 -6.97
C TYR A 169 -5.99 17.86 -7.31
N GLN A 170 -6.03 18.24 -8.60
CA GLN A 170 -5.68 19.60 -9.04
C GLN A 170 -6.52 20.68 -8.37
N GLY A 171 -7.81 20.41 -8.16
CA GLY A 171 -8.73 21.32 -7.47
C GLY A 171 -8.47 21.40 -5.96
N LEU A 172 -8.28 20.24 -5.31
CA LEU A 172 -8.07 20.17 -3.86
C LEU A 172 -6.68 20.60 -3.42
N SER A 173 -5.65 20.35 -4.22
CA SER A 173 -4.25 20.54 -3.82
C SER A 173 -3.80 22.00 -3.74
N GLN A 174 -4.66 22.96 -4.14
CA GLN A 174 -4.40 24.39 -4.00
C GLN A 174 -4.41 24.83 -2.53
N ASP A 175 -5.21 24.16 -1.70
CA ASP A 175 -5.19 24.34 -0.25
C ASP A 175 -4.18 23.37 0.38
N PRO A 176 -3.13 23.86 1.06
CA PRO A 176 -2.13 22.99 1.68
C PRO A 176 -2.70 22.13 2.82
N ASN A 177 -3.85 22.50 3.40
CA ASN A 177 -4.49 21.74 4.47
C ASN A 177 -5.39 20.61 3.94
N SER A 178 -5.68 20.61 2.64
CA SER A 178 -6.44 19.56 1.99
C SER A 178 -5.58 18.31 1.75
N LEU A 179 -6.24 17.14 1.71
CA LEU A 179 -5.60 15.85 1.46
C LEU A 179 -4.43 15.61 2.45
N SER A 180 -4.76 15.51 3.74
CA SER A 180 -3.78 15.28 4.81
C SER A 180 -2.93 14.04 4.52
N ASN A 181 -3.58 12.95 4.09
CA ASN A 181 -2.92 11.74 3.56
C ASN A 181 -3.35 11.55 2.10
N LEU A 182 -2.64 12.18 1.17
CA LEU A 182 -3.02 12.23 -0.26
C LEU A 182 -3.44 10.89 -0.86
N ASP A 183 -2.67 9.83 -0.63
CA ASP A 183 -2.90 8.50 -1.16
C ASP A 183 -4.14 7.80 -0.58
N GLN A 184 -4.60 8.22 0.60
CA GLN A 184 -5.77 7.68 1.28
C GLN A 184 -7.01 8.57 1.09
N ASP A 185 -6.85 9.88 1.25
CA ASP A 185 -7.94 10.85 1.20
C ASP A 185 -8.49 10.98 -0.22
N LEU A 186 -7.64 10.95 -1.25
CA LEU A 186 -8.11 11.16 -2.63
C LEU A 186 -9.06 10.04 -3.10
N PRO A 187 -8.76 8.73 -2.94
CA PRO A 187 -9.73 7.67 -3.24
C PRO A 187 -11.02 7.79 -2.43
N ASN A 188 -10.92 8.03 -1.11
CA ASN A 188 -12.10 8.17 -0.26
C ASN A 188 -12.95 9.40 -0.61
N ASN A 189 -12.33 10.49 -1.03
CA ASN A 189 -13.03 11.67 -1.53
C ASN A 189 -13.73 11.36 -2.87
N MET A 190 -13.09 10.59 -3.74
CA MET A 190 -13.61 10.22 -5.06
C MET A 190 -14.56 9.02 -5.07
N ILE A 191 -14.92 8.48 -3.90
CA ILE A 191 -15.68 7.23 -3.75
C ILE A 191 -17.00 7.16 -4.53
N HIS A 192 -17.65 8.31 -4.78
CA HIS A 192 -18.91 8.40 -5.53
C HIS A 192 -18.71 8.43 -7.05
N GLN A 193 -17.53 8.84 -7.52
CA GLN A 193 -17.22 9.00 -8.95
C GLN A 193 -16.32 7.88 -9.48
N VAL A 194 -15.46 7.33 -8.62
CA VAL A 194 -14.55 6.23 -8.88
C VAL A 194 -14.83 5.17 -7.81
N PRO A 195 -15.61 4.11 -8.14
CA PRO A 195 -16.05 3.14 -7.15
C PRO A 195 -14.90 2.41 -6.46
N ILE A 196 -15.05 2.15 -5.18
CA ILE A 196 -14.13 1.34 -4.38
C ILE A 196 -14.81 0.02 -4.03
N LYS A 197 -14.18 -1.11 -4.35
CA LYS A 197 -14.58 -2.38 -3.74
C LYS A 197 -13.98 -2.48 -2.34
N SER A 198 -14.83 -2.53 -1.31
CA SER A 198 -14.36 -2.83 0.05
C SER A 198 -13.92 -4.29 0.14
N LEU A 199 -12.65 -4.51 0.49
CA LEU A 199 -12.09 -5.83 0.73
C LEU A 199 -12.50 -6.36 2.12
N PRO A 200 -12.55 -7.69 2.31
CA PRO A 200 -12.73 -8.30 3.63
C PRO A 200 -11.69 -7.80 4.66
N GLN A 201 -12.12 -7.63 5.92
CA GLN A 201 -11.26 -7.04 6.98
C GLN A 201 -10.00 -7.87 7.25
N GLU A 202 -10.06 -9.19 7.06
CA GLU A 202 -8.90 -10.08 7.19
C GLU A 202 -7.73 -9.72 6.28
N TRP A 203 -7.95 -8.98 5.20
CA TRP A 203 -6.87 -8.50 4.32
C TRP A 203 -5.97 -7.45 4.97
N LEU A 204 -6.39 -6.77 6.04
CA LEU A 204 -5.55 -5.79 6.71
C LEU A 204 -5.85 -5.75 8.20
N TRP A 205 -4.85 -6.13 8.99
CA TRP A 205 -4.88 -5.98 10.44
C TRP A 205 -3.82 -4.97 10.87
N CYS A 206 -4.18 -4.06 11.78
CA CYS A 206 -3.20 -3.27 12.54
C CYS A 206 -3.59 -3.29 14.01
N GLU A 207 -2.59 -3.40 14.88
CA GLU A 207 -2.74 -3.43 16.33
C GLU A 207 -3.55 -2.25 16.87
N THR A 208 -3.31 -1.05 16.33
CA THR A 208 -3.98 0.16 16.78
C THR A 208 -5.50 0.07 16.60
N TRP A 209 -6.01 -0.46 15.50
CA TRP A 209 -7.45 -0.34 15.19
C TRP A 209 -8.22 -1.67 15.31
N CYS A 210 -7.52 -2.79 15.13
CA CYS A 210 -8.11 -4.11 15.21
C CYS A 210 -7.89 -4.74 16.59
N ASP A 211 -8.84 -5.57 16.99
CA ASP A 211 -8.78 -6.38 18.20
C ASP A 211 -7.79 -7.54 18.04
N ASP A 212 -7.23 -8.00 19.16
CA ASP A 212 -6.18 -9.03 19.17
C ASP A 212 -6.69 -10.39 18.67
N SER A 213 -7.97 -10.69 18.88
CA SER A 213 -8.57 -11.96 18.45
C SER A 213 -8.61 -12.09 16.92
N SER A 214 -8.86 -10.98 16.22
CA SER A 214 -8.92 -10.92 14.76
C SER A 214 -7.56 -11.16 14.09
N LYS A 215 -6.45 -10.92 14.80
CA LYS A 215 -5.08 -11.15 14.30
C LYS A 215 -4.83 -12.57 13.83
N LYS A 216 -5.50 -13.56 14.45
CA LYS A 216 -5.39 -14.98 14.09
C LYS A 216 -5.84 -15.28 12.66
N ARG A 217 -6.72 -14.43 12.09
CA ARG A 217 -7.25 -14.57 10.73
C ARG A 217 -6.63 -13.54 9.76
N ALA A 218 -5.67 -12.73 10.22
CA ALA A 218 -5.07 -11.69 9.41
C ALA A 218 -4.22 -12.27 8.28
N LYS A 219 -4.55 -11.88 7.04
CA LYS A 219 -3.82 -12.19 5.81
C LYS A 219 -2.62 -11.28 5.61
N THR A 220 -2.75 -10.01 5.99
CA THR A 220 -1.61 -9.09 6.10
C THR A 220 -1.69 -8.28 7.40
N ILE A 221 -0.53 -7.89 7.89
CA ILE A 221 -0.37 -7.06 9.10
C ILE A 221 0.35 -5.79 8.70
N ASP A 222 -0.28 -4.65 8.96
CA ASP A 222 0.29 -3.31 8.80
C ASP A 222 0.82 -2.81 10.14
N LEU A 223 2.04 -2.28 10.13
CA LEU A 223 2.70 -1.69 11.29
C LEU A 223 2.31 -0.22 11.42
N CYS A 224 1.00 0.02 11.54
CA CYS A 224 0.45 1.36 11.56
C CYS A 224 0.86 2.13 12.81
N ASN A 225 0.94 3.46 12.68
CA ASN A 225 1.29 4.32 13.80
C ASN A 225 0.19 4.29 14.87
N ASN A 226 0.60 4.35 16.14
CA ASN A 226 -0.32 4.44 17.26
C ASN A 226 -0.38 5.91 17.75
N PRO A 227 -1.56 6.56 17.78
CA PRO A 227 -1.67 7.94 18.25
C PRO A 227 -1.54 8.08 19.78
N MET A 228 -1.64 7.00 20.55
CA MET A 228 -1.51 7.00 22.01
C MET A 228 -0.07 6.76 22.48
N THR A 229 0.78 6.17 21.64
CA THR A 229 2.15 5.75 22.02
C THR A 229 3.15 6.08 20.93
N LYS A 230 4.39 6.42 21.30
CA LYS A 230 5.48 6.71 20.33
C LYS A 230 6.45 5.54 20.15
N GLU A 231 5.95 4.30 20.14
CA GLU A 231 6.79 3.11 19.94
C GLU A 231 7.43 3.15 18.53
N PRO A 232 8.76 2.96 18.41
CA PRO A 232 9.41 2.86 17.11
C PRO A 232 8.93 1.63 16.31
N LYS A 233 8.78 1.78 14.99
CA LYS A 233 8.30 0.68 14.11
C LYS A 233 9.11 -0.61 14.21
N LEU A 234 10.43 -0.54 14.42
CA LEU A 234 11.28 -1.72 14.58
C LEU A 234 10.91 -2.53 15.84
N GLN A 235 10.66 -1.83 16.95
CA GLN A 235 10.25 -2.45 18.20
C GLN A 235 8.84 -3.04 18.09
N ALA A 236 7.92 -2.28 17.48
CA ALA A 236 6.57 -2.75 17.18
C ALA A 236 6.60 -4.01 16.30
N ALA A 237 7.44 -4.06 15.26
CA ALA A 237 7.56 -5.21 14.37
C ALA A 237 7.93 -6.49 15.13
N MET A 238 8.98 -6.44 15.96
CA MET A 238 9.46 -7.59 16.75
C MET A 238 8.45 -8.07 17.79
N ARG A 239 7.64 -7.16 18.34
CA ARG A 239 6.62 -7.47 19.36
C ARG A 239 5.33 -7.99 18.73
N ILE A 240 4.90 -7.37 17.63
CA ILE A 240 3.62 -7.67 16.97
C ILE A 240 3.74 -8.92 16.10
N VAL A 241 4.85 -9.12 15.39
CA VAL A 241 4.98 -10.18 14.40
C VAL A 241 6.18 -11.07 14.77
N PRO A 242 5.96 -12.22 15.45
CA PRO A 242 7.06 -13.08 15.88
C PRO A 242 7.98 -13.53 14.74
N GLU A 243 7.42 -13.88 13.58
CA GLU A 243 8.18 -14.31 12.40
C GLU A 243 8.98 -13.19 11.72
N TRP A 244 8.81 -11.93 12.16
CA TRP A 244 9.56 -10.80 11.61
C TRP A 244 11.06 -10.96 11.84
N GLN A 245 11.45 -11.49 13.00
CA GLN A 245 12.86 -11.73 13.35
C GLN A 245 13.50 -12.76 12.41
N ASP A 246 12.76 -13.80 12.04
CA ASP A 246 13.25 -14.83 11.12
C ASP A 246 13.50 -14.25 9.73
N TYR A 247 12.57 -13.42 9.23
CA TYR A 247 12.75 -12.72 7.94
C TYR A 247 13.92 -11.73 7.98
N ASP A 248 14.06 -10.95 9.05
CA ASP A 248 15.16 -10.00 9.21
C ASP A 248 16.52 -10.72 9.25
N GLN A 249 16.62 -11.84 9.97
CA GLN A 249 17.83 -12.66 10.00
C GLN A 249 18.17 -13.23 8.63
N GLU A 250 17.19 -13.77 7.90
CA GLU A 250 17.41 -14.30 6.55
C GLU A 250 17.90 -13.22 5.58
N ILE A 251 17.27 -12.04 5.59
CA ILE A 251 17.70 -10.91 4.76
C ILE A 251 19.09 -10.41 5.15
N LYS A 252 19.41 -10.35 6.45
CA LYS A 252 20.75 -9.97 6.91
C LYS A 252 21.82 -10.95 6.44
N LEU A 253 21.57 -12.26 6.54
CA LEU A 253 22.47 -13.29 6.05
C LEU A 253 22.66 -13.17 4.54
N LEU A 254 21.57 -12.99 3.78
CA LEU A 254 21.62 -12.81 2.33
C LEU A 254 22.41 -11.56 1.95
N HIS A 255 22.21 -10.46 2.66
CA HIS A 255 22.97 -9.23 2.44
C HIS A 255 24.45 -9.41 2.78
N SER A 256 24.79 -10.14 3.83
CA SER A 256 26.19 -10.48 4.14
C SER A 256 26.84 -11.34 3.06
N LEU A 257 26.11 -12.26 2.44
CA LEU A 257 26.59 -13.04 1.29
C LEU A 257 26.82 -12.14 0.07
N PHE A 258 25.86 -11.26 -0.24
CA PHE A 258 26.00 -10.27 -1.32
C PHE A 258 27.26 -9.41 -1.15
N GLN A 259 27.54 -8.92 0.05
CA GLN A 259 28.74 -8.10 0.31
C GLN A 259 30.06 -8.88 0.21
N LYS A 260 30.03 -10.21 0.33
CA LYS A 260 31.22 -11.07 0.15
C LYS A 260 31.45 -11.46 -1.30
N GLU A 261 30.38 -11.58 -2.08
CA GLU A 261 30.41 -11.96 -3.50
C GLU A 261 30.60 -10.75 -4.44
N LYS A 262 30.34 -9.53 -3.95
CA LYS A 262 30.60 -8.26 -4.63
C LYS A 262 32.08 -7.88 -4.59
#